data_AF-A0A2M6ZV12-F1
#
_entry.id   AF-A0A2M6ZV12-F1
#
_cell.length_a   1.000
_cell.length_b   1.000
_cell.length_c   1.000
_cell.angle_alpha   90.00
_cell.angle_beta   90.00
_cell.angle_gamma   90.00
#
_symmetry.space_group_name_H-M   'P 1'
#
loop_
_entity.id
_entity.type
_entity.pdbx_description
1 polymer ?
#
loop_
_entity_poly.entity_id
_entity_poly.type
_entity_poly.pdbx_seq_one_letter_code
_entity_poly.pdbx_strand_id
1 'polypeptide(L)' 'MDGNGRWAESRGLTRLEGHHAGTENIRRIIQTFANHGVKCLTLYAFSTENWLRPD' A
#
# COMPACT_ATOMS: atom_id res chain seq x y z
N MET A 1 0.90 0.43 4.26
CA MET A 1 2.08 -0.14 3.56
C MET A 1 3.02 0.99 3.24
N ASP A 2 4.32 0.78 3.43
CA ASP A 2 5.32 1.76 3.04
C ASP A 2 6.08 1.29 1.78
N GLY A 3 6.72 2.23 1.08
CA GLY A 3 7.58 1.95 -0.05
C GLY A 3 6.94 2.02 -1.44
N ASN A 4 5.62 2.24 -1.56
CA ASN A 4 4.95 2.38 -2.86
C ASN A 4 5.61 3.43 -3.77
N GLY A 5 5.96 4.59 -3.21
CA GLY A 5 6.66 5.65 -3.94
C GLY A 5 8.06 5.24 -4.39
N ARG A 6 8.87 4.66 -3.48
CA ARG A 6 10.24 4.17 -3.79
C ARG A 6 10.20 3.05 -4.85
N TRP A 7 9.20 2.18 -4.78
CA TRP A 7 9.02 1.10 -5.74
C TRP A 7 8.70 1.60 -7.15
N ALA A 8 7.91 2.68 -7.26
CA ALA A 8 7.60 3.33 -8.53
C ALA A 8 8.81 4.10 -9.08
N GLU A 9 9.47 4.87 -8.23
CA GLU A 9 10.68 5.64 -8.58
C GLU A 9 11.78 4.73 -9.13
N SER A 10 12.02 3.58 -8.49
CA SER A 10 13.02 2.60 -8.97
C SER A 10 12.67 1.96 -10.32
N ARG A 11 11.49 2.24 -10.86
CA ARG A 11 10.96 1.73 -12.14
C ARG A 11 10.66 2.83 -13.15
N GLY A 12 10.97 4.09 -12.83
CA GLY A 12 10.62 5.23 -13.68
C GLY A 12 9.11 5.47 -13.81
N LEU A 13 8.32 5.00 -12.84
CA LEU A 13 6.87 5.14 -12.79
C LEU A 13 6.45 6.29 -11.88
N THR A 14 5.24 6.79 -12.08
CA THR A 14 4.63 7.80 -11.20
C THR A 14 4.33 7.23 -9.83
N ARG A 15 4.29 8.11 -8.82
CA ARG A 15 3.91 7.72 -7.46
C ARG A 15 2.52 7.08 -7.41
N LEU A 16 1.59 7.56 -8.23
CA LEU A 16 0.23 7.03 -8.35
C LEU A 16 0.24 5.56 -8.80
N GLU A 17 1.04 5.21 -9.81
CA GLU A 17 1.20 3.82 -10.25
C GLU A 17 1.76 2.93 -9.14
N GLY A 18 2.69 3.44 -8.32
CA GLY A 18 3.16 2.77 -7.11
C GLY A 18 2.05 2.50 -6.10
N HIS A 19 1.13 3.47 -5.90
CA HIS A 19 -0.04 3.27 -5.05
C HIS A 19 -1.01 2.23 -5.63
N HIS A 20 -1.24 2.21 -6.94
CA HIS A 20 -2.06 1.18 -7.60
C HIS A 20 -1.47 -0.23 -7.42
N ALA A 21 -0.15 -0.38 -7.63
CA ALA A 21 0.54 -1.64 -7.39
C ALA A 21 0.44 -2.09 -5.92
N GLY A 22 0.53 -1.14 -4.99
CA GLY A 22 0.30 -1.38 -3.57
C GLY A 22 -1.09 -1.93 -3.29
N THR A 23 -2.14 -1.33 -3.86
CA THR A 23 -3.54 -1.77 -3.70
C THR A 23 -3.75 -3.21 -4.20
N GLU A 24 -3.16 -3.57 -5.33
CA GLU A 24 -3.22 -4.95 -5.83
C GLU A 24 -2.55 -5.93 -4.87
N ASN A 25 -1.40 -5.55 -4.30
CA ASN A 25 -0.72 -6.36 -3.31
C ASN A 25 -1.55 -6.56 -2.03
N ILE A 26 -2.25 -5.52 -1.56
CA ILE A 26 -3.17 -5.63 -0.41
C ILE A 26 -4.23 -6.70 -0.66
N ARG A 27 -4.83 -6.74 -1.86
CA ARG A 27 -5.88 -7.71 -2.18
C ARG A 27 -5.40 -9.14 -1.96
N ARG A 28 -4.21 -9.47 -2.46
CA ARG A 28 -3.58 -10.78 -2.26
C ARG A 28 -3.33 -11.07 -0.79
N ILE A 29 -2.79 -10.09 -0.04
CA ILE A 29 -2.49 -10.24 1.39
C ILE A 29 -3.76 -10.50 2.21
N ILE A 30 -4.85 -9.74 1.97
CA ILE A 30 -6.13 -9.93 2.65
C ILE A 30 -6.65 -11.34 2.40
N GLN A 31 -6.60 -11.82 1.15
CA GLN A 31 -7.02 -13.18 0.81
C GLN A 31 -6.21 -14.23 1.57
N THR A 32 -4.89 -14.05 1.67
CA THR A 32 -4.03 -14.96 2.44
C THR A 32 -4.44 -15.00 3.91
N PHE A 33 -4.64 -13.84 4.55
CA PHE A 33 -5.06 -13.80 5.96
C PHE A 33 -6.44 -14.43 6.18
N ALA A 34 -7.40 -14.16 5.28
CA ALA A 34 -8.72 -14.76 5.32
C ALA A 34 -8.64 -16.30 5.24
N ASN A 35 -7.82 -16.84 4.34
CA ASN A 35 -7.62 -18.28 4.19
C ASN A 35 -6.98 -18.95 5.43
N HIS A 36 -6.25 -18.19 6.24
CA HIS A 36 -5.66 -18.67 7.50
C HIS A 36 -6.53 -18.40 8.73
N GLY A 37 -7.78 -17.96 8.53
CA GLY A 37 -8.74 -17.74 9.61
C GLY A 37 -8.49 -16.49 10.46
N VAL A 38 -7.61 -15.58 10.04
CA VAL A 38 -7.38 -14.31 10.72
C VAL A 38 -8.64 -13.45 10.63
N LYS A 39 -9.18 -13.06 11.79
CA LYS A 39 -10.49 -12.39 11.88
C LYS A 39 -10.40 -10.88 11.70
N CYS A 40 -9.29 -10.28 12.09
CA CYS A 40 -9.08 -8.84 12.04
C CYS A 40 -7.70 -8.52 11.47
N LEU A 41 -7.64 -7.59 10.53
CA LEU A 41 -6.41 -7.04 9.98
C LEU A 41 -6.54 -5.51 9.92
N THR A 42 -5.62 -4.79 10.56
CA THR A 42 -5.58 -3.33 10.52
C THR A 42 -4.45 -2.90 9.58
N LEU A 43 -4.79 -2.13 8.56
CA LEU A 43 -3.84 -1.65 7.56
C LEU A 43 -3.66 -0.15 7.70
N TYR A 44 -2.41 0.29 7.82
CA TYR A 44 -2.12 1.72 7.83
C TYR A 44 -2.02 2.24 6.38
N ALA A 45 -3.11 2.83 5.91
CA ALA A 45 -3.24 3.33 4.54
C ALA A 45 -2.84 4.81 4.40
N PHE A 46 -3.17 5.64 5.40
CA PHE A 46 -2.90 7.06 5.41
C PHE A 46 -2.78 7.55 6.86
N SER A 47 -1.77 8.37 7.14
CA SER A 47 -1.57 9.02 8.45
C SER A 47 -2.02 10.47 8.45
N THR A 48 -2.23 11.05 9.63
CA THR A 48 -2.43 12.49 9.81
C THR A 48 -1.28 13.31 9.22
N GLU A 49 -0.04 12.84 9.33
CA GLU A 49 1.15 13.51 8.81
C GLU A 49 1.27 13.38 7.29
N ASN A 50 0.52 12.48 6.64
CA ASN A 50 0.54 12.39 5.17
C ASN A 50 -0.07 13.62 4.50
N TRP A 51 -0.87 14.43 5.22
CA TRP A 51 -1.31 15.75 4.77
C TRP A 51 -0.18 16.78 4.63
N LEU A 52 0.96 16.56 5.31
CA LEU A 52 2.11 17.46 5.25
C LEU A 52 3.07 17.12 4.10
N ARG A 53 2.72 16.13 3.27
CA ARG A 53 3.54 15.77 2.11
C ARG A 53 3.41 16.87 1.06
N PRO A 54 4.52 17.32 0.46
CA PRO A 54 4.49 18.31 -0.61
C PRO A 54 3.79 17.75 -1.86
N ASP A 55 3.16 18.66 -2.61
CA ASP A 55 2.63 18.41 -3.96
C ASP A 55 3.76 18.13 -4.98
#